data_AF-A0AAU9KDE9-F1
#
_entry.id   AF-A0AAU9KDE9-F1
#
_cell.length_a   1.000
_cell.length_b   1.000
_cell.length_c   1.000
_cell.angle_alpha   90.00
_cell.angle_beta   90.00
_cell.angle_gamma   90.00
#
_symmetry.space_group_name_H-M   'P 1'
#
loop_
_entity.id
_entity.type
_entity.pdbx_description
1 polymer ?
#
loop_
_entity_poly.entity_id
_entity_poly.type
_entity_poly.pdbx_seq_one_letter_code
_entity_poly.pdbx_strand_id
1 'polypeptide(L)'
;MATEYIQGLISNANFSSEIIDTIKDSMEGFMGSFTDQINANPKLLSDIRQRFKAKQPKPPVEEPPHKPPVIDKATRDLQLLEHQLKIDVNKEFTKKLKEERLERERRIKEREEKQTKKLLDEIEEKNKEREDYYLQQELEKQKRIEELKQRAEERKKDIETRKEIGQKEYQKVVSNKPLFKQMEDKFNQQVLMPELEKKKAELAKKRMLFQPINPQEIYEHSKKINEIRKEQEQRRQKELVQRSLEEQVNFLSPNLQSHFTEAIMEEERRKREEAEKVKEDVINRKLKMMQYADLVKEMFQPSVDKSKQTELEERIEKIKTKPRKMVNKTSVKSWSGRESGNENEETGSEGAISKPKKWKRKPLDLPPGKPPKKEFIKIDYLAEMRKEKDGKDPLPSRAVNLNWEHELEDENLTPEEKANRIRHKAELMEKKARIQEFNIGKMNIQNHQGIEATEQVNDMIIGSIKAKLALLQQVTGK
;
A
#
# COMPACT_ATOMS: atom_id res chain seq x y z
N MET A 1 25.38 -42.10 -5.49
CA MET A 1 25.13 -42.43 -4.06
C MET A 1 25.12 -41.19 -3.15
N ALA A 2 26.23 -40.49 -2.90
CA ALA A 2 26.20 -39.32 -1.99
C ALA A 2 25.39 -38.11 -2.53
N THR A 3 25.48 -37.84 -3.84
CA THR A 3 24.73 -36.77 -4.51
C THR A 3 23.23 -37.04 -4.54
N GLU A 4 22.82 -38.28 -4.84
CA GLU A 4 21.42 -38.71 -4.87
C GLU A 4 20.76 -38.63 -3.48
N TYR A 5 21.50 -38.93 -2.41
CA TYR A 5 21.01 -38.80 -1.03
C TYR A 5 20.72 -37.34 -0.65
N ILE A 6 21.63 -36.41 -1.00
CA ILE A 6 21.44 -34.98 -0.74
C ILE A 6 20.30 -34.41 -1.59
N GLN A 7 20.18 -34.85 -2.84
CA GLN A 7 19.12 -34.43 -3.75
C GLN A 7 17.72 -34.90 -3.28
N GLY A 8 17.64 -36.08 -2.66
CA GLY A 8 16.42 -36.56 -1.98
C GLY A 8 16.04 -35.74 -0.75
N LEU A 9 17.02 -35.28 0.05
CA LEU A 9 16.77 -34.42 1.20
C LEU A 9 16.28 -33.02 0.80
N ILE A 10 16.85 -32.44 -0.26
CA ILE A 10 16.45 -31.12 -0.77
C ILE A 10 15.04 -31.17 -1.37
N SER A 11 14.68 -32.25 -2.06
CA SER A 11 13.36 -32.39 -2.69
C SER A 11 12.21 -32.57 -1.67
N ASN A 12 12.53 -33.06 -0.47
CA ASN A 12 11.55 -33.28 0.60
C ASN A 12 11.32 -32.03 1.48
N ALA A 13 12.25 -31.07 1.45
CA ALA A 13 12.09 -29.80 2.12
C ALA A 13 11.52 -28.79 1.12
N ASN A 14 10.30 -28.29 1.34
CA ASN A 14 9.58 -27.37 0.45
C ASN A 14 10.25 -25.97 0.34
N PHE A 15 11.49 -25.91 -0.15
CA PHE A 15 12.20 -24.66 -0.41
C PHE A 15 11.71 -24.03 -1.72
N SER A 16 11.80 -22.70 -1.80
CA SER A 16 11.54 -21.99 -3.06
C SER A 16 12.56 -22.40 -4.12
N SER A 17 12.16 -22.39 -5.39
CA SER A 17 13.01 -22.79 -6.51
C SER A 17 14.34 -22.03 -6.56
N GLU A 18 14.34 -20.75 -6.16
CA GLU A 18 15.55 -19.90 -6.10
C GLU A 18 16.59 -20.41 -5.08
N ILE A 19 16.17 -20.99 -3.97
CA ILE A 19 17.07 -21.56 -2.95
C ILE A 19 17.63 -22.91 -3.44
N ILE A 20 16.83 -23.69 -4.15
CA ILE A 20 17.26 -24.98 -4.71
C ILE A 20 18.35 -24.75 -5.77
N ASP A 21 18.18 -23.74 -6.62
CA ASP A 21 19.15 -23.44 -7.69
C ASP A 21 20.47 -22.89 -7.12
N THR A 22 20.42 -22.02 -6.10
CA THR A 22 21.64 -21.56 -5.42
C THR A 22 22.40 -22.67 -4.69
N ILE A 23 21.70 -23.63 -4.09
CA ILE A 23 22.35 -24.80 -3.47
C ILE A 23 23.03 -25.66 -4.55
N LYS A 24 22.37 -25.90 -5.68
CA LYS A 24 22.97 -26.67 -6.79
C LYS A 24 24.24 -26.02 -7.32
N ASP A 25 24.21 -24.72 -7.60
CA ASP A 25 25.37 -23.98 -8.10
C ASP A 25 26.56 -24.04 -7.12
N SER A 26 26.27 -23.96 -5.81
CA SER A 26 27.32 -24.09 -4.77
C SER A 26 27.92 -25.50 -4.70
N MET A 27 27.09 -26.54 -4.90
CA MET A 27 27.53 -27.93 -4.87
C MET A 27 28.36 -28.28 -6.11
N GLU A 28 27.98 -27.78 -7.29
CA GLU A 28 28.75 -27.96 -8.52
C GLU A 28 30.13 -27.30 -8.41
N GLY A 29 30.22 -26.08 -7.86
CA GLY A 29 31.49 -25.41 -7.61
C GLY A 29 32.38 -26.16 -6.62
N PHE A 30 31.82 -26.66 -5.52
CA PHE A 30 32.55 -27.43 -4.53
C PHE A 30 33.09 -28.75 -5.12
N MET A 31 32.23 -29.51 -5.80
CA MET A 31 32.61 -30.79 -6.40
C MET A 31 33.68 -30.62 -7.48
N GLY A 32 33.58 -29.57 -8.31
CA GLY A 32 34.62 -29.23 -9.29
C GLY A 32 35.98 -28.94 -8.62
N SER A 33 36.00 -28.10 -7.57
CA SER A 33 37.24 -27.79 -6.85
C SER A 33 37.87 -29.00 -6.16
N PHE A 34 37.04 -29.93 -5.67
CA PHE A 34 37.49 -31.14 -5.01
C PHE A 34 38.07 -32.16 -6.00
N THR A 35 37.44 -32.32 -7.16
CA THR A 35 37.99 -33.16 -8.25
C THR A 35 39.30 -32.61 -8.79
N ASP A 36 39.41 -31.29 -8.92
CA ASP A 36 40.64 -30.64 -9.37
C ASP A 36 41.77 -30.79 -8.35
N GLN A 37 41.47 -30.73 -7.05
CA GLN A 37 42.45 -31.01 -5.99
C GLN A 37 42.95 -32.46 -6.00
N ILE A 38 42.07 -33.44 -6.23
CA ILE A 38 42.46 -34.85 -6.31
C ILE A 38 43.33 -35.09 -7.55
N ASN A 39 42.98 -34.51 -8.69
CA ASN A 39 43.73 -34.64 -9.93
C ASN A 39 45.08 -33.90 -9.89
N ALA A 40 45.17 -32.80 -9.15
CA ALA A 40 46.42 -32.03 -8.98
C ALA A 40 47.47 -32.75 -8.10
N ASN A 41 47.07 -33.72 -7.28
CA ASN A 41 47.97 -34.44 -6.35
C ASN A 41 47.92 -35.98 -6.50
N PRO A 42 48.31 -36.53 -7.67
CA PRO A 42 48.29 -37.99 -7.90
C PRO A 42 49.28 -38.76 -7.01
N LYS A 43 50.24 -38.08 -6.36
CA LYS A 43 51.25 -38.67 -5.48
C LYS A 43 50.68 -39.16 -4.14
N LEU A 44 49.55 -38.62 -3.68
CA LEU A 44 48.97 -38.96 -2.36
C LEU A 44 48.39 -40.38 -2.33
N LEU A 45 47.97 -40.91 -3.48
CA LEU A 45 47.44 -42.27 -3.61
C LEU A 45 48.52 -43.32 -3.96
N SER A 46 49.63 -42.92 -4.60
CA SER A 46 50.70 -43.85 -4.98
C SER A 46 51.59 -44.27 -3.80
N ASP A 47 51.76 -43.42 -2.79
CA ASP A 47 52.62 -43.71 -1.62
C ASP A 47 52.01 -44.74 -0.65
N ILE A 48 50.69 -44.91 -0.66
CA ILE A 48 50.01 -45.90 0.18
C ILE A 48 50.17 -47.33 -0.38
N ARG A 49 50.50 -47.50 -1.66
CA ARG A 49 50.57 -48.83 -2.31
C ARG A 49 51.96 -49.50 -2.34
N GLN A 50 53.04 -48.87 -1.84
CA GLN A 50 54.41 -49.41 -2.04
C GLN A 50 55.05 -50.18 -0.88
N ARG A 51 54.37 -50.43 0.27
CA ARG A 51 55.06 -50.95 1.47
C ARG A 51 54.98 -52.46 1.78
N PHE A 52 54.49 -53.32 0.88
CA PHE A 52 54.53 -54.77 1.12
C PHE A 52 55.01 -55.56 -0.10
N LYS A 53 56.34 -55.65 -0.29
CA LYS A 53 56.96 -56.79 -0.98
C LYS A 53 57.50 -57.75 0.08
N ALA A 54 56.74 -58.81 0.37
CA ALA A 54 57.18 -59.88 1.25
C ALA A 54 58.40 -60.59 0.64
N LYS A 55 59.52 -60.65 1.38
CA LYS A 55 60.67 -61.52 1.06
C LYS A 55 60.22 -62.98 1.27
N GLN A 56 60.27 -63.78 0.21
CA GLN A 56 60.13 -65.24 0.28
C GLN A 56 61.26 -65.82 1.14
N PRO A 57 60.98 -66.64 2.17
CA PRO A 57 62.02 -67.34 2.92
C PRO A 57 62.66 -68.43 2.06
N LYS A 58 63.99 -68.55 2.13
CA LYS A 58 64.75 -69.65 1.50
C LYS A 58 64.38 -70.99 2.14
N PRO A 59 64.29 -72.08 1.38
CA PRO A 59 64.04 -73.41 1.93
C PRO A 59 65.23 -73.87 2.80
N PRO A 60 64.97 -74.49 3.97
CA PRO A 60 66.01 -75.06 4.81
C PRO A 60 66.59 -76.32 4.14
N VAL A 61 67.91 -76.46 4.24
CA VAL A 61 68.69 -77.62 3.80
C VAL A 61 68.34 -78.82 4.70
N GLU A 62 67.95 -79.94 4.08
CA GLU A 62 67.68 -81.20 4.76
C GLU A 62 68.99 -81.82 5.28
N GLU A 63 69.14 -81.90 6.61
CA GLU A 63 70.13 -82.76 7.26
C GLU A 63 69.52 -84.14 7.55
N PRO A 64 70.33 -85.23 7.48
CA PRO A 64 69.84 -86.60 7.54
C PRO A 64 69.32 -87.00 8.95
N PRO A 65 68.36 -87.96 9.00
CA PRO A 65 67.70 -88.36 10.24
C PRO A 65 68.64 -89.12 11.17
N HIS A 66 69.09 -88.46 12.24
CA HIS A 66 69.70 -89.12 13.39
C HIS A 66 68.65 -89.99 14.10
N LYS A 67 68.91 -91.31 14.18
CA LYS A 67 68.07 -92.25 14.92
C LYS A 67 68.04 -91.85 16.41
N PRO A 68 66.86 -91.69 17.04
CA PRO A 68 66.79 -91.36 18.45
C PRO A 68 67.34 -92.52 19.29
N PRO A 69 68.16 -92.25 20.33
CA PRO A 69 68.62 -93.29 21.24
C PRO A 69 67.44 -93.93 21.97
N VAL A 70 67.52 -95.23 22.23
CA VAL A 70 66.54 -95.95 23.05
C VAL A 70 66.75 -95.54 24.50
N ILE A 71 65.83 -94.73 25.02
CA ILE A 71 65.85 -94.19 26.38
C ILE A 71 65.01 -95.11 27.27
N ASP A 72 65.55 -95.50 28.42
CA ASP A 72 64.87 -96.33 29.43
C ASP A 72 63.56 -95.68 29.92
N LYS A 73 62.57 -96.50 30.34
CA LYS A 73 61.24 -96.00 30.78
C LYS A 73 61.33 -94.97 31.93
N ALA A 74 62.26 -95.17 32.87
CA ALA A 74 62.44 -94.24 33.99
C ALA A 74 62.96 -92.86 33.55
N THR A 75 63.86 -92.80 32.56
CA THR A 75 64.36 -91.55 31.99
C THR A 75 63.31 -90.88 31.10
N ARG A 76 62.41 -91.64 30.47
CA ARG A 76 61.27 -91.11 29.73
C ARG A 76 60.25 -90.41 30.63
N ASP A 77 59.93 -90.98 31.79
CA ASP A 77 58.97 -90.39 32.73
C ASP A 77 59.54 -89.11 33.38
N LEU A 78 60.85 -89.10 33.68
CA LEU A 78 61.56 -87.93 34.18
C LEU A 78 61.59 -86.79 33.14
N GLN A 79 61.82 -87.11 31.87
CA GLN A 79 61.76 -86.15 30.76
C GLN A 79 60.35 -85.62 30.51
N LEU A 80 59.31 -86.44 30.67
CA LEU A 80 57.91 -86.01 30.56
C LEU A 80 57.54 -85.01 31.66
N LEU A 81 57.97 -85.26 32.89
CA LEU A 81 57.73 -84.38 34.03
C LEU A 81 58.52 -83.06 33.87
N GLU A 82 59.77 -83.13 33.42
CA GLU A 82 60.58 -81.94 33.08
C GLU A 82 59.96 -81.14 31.92
N HIS A 83 59.40 -81.83 30.92
CA HIS A 83 58.72 -81.19 29.79
C HIS A 83 57.40 -80.52 30.22
N GLN A 84 56.63 -81.13 31.13
CA GLN A 84 55.44 -80.50 31.71
C GLN A 84 55.80 -79.25 32.52
N LEU A 85 56.85 -79.31 33.35
CA LEU A 85 57.36 -78.13 34.06
C LEU A 85 57.79 -77.03 33.08
N LYS A 86 58.49 -77.38 31.98
CA LYS A 86 58.85 -76.42 30.93
C LYS A 86 57.62 -75.83 30.22
N ILE A 87 56.60 -76.63 29.95
CA ILE A 87 55.33 -76.15 29.38
C ILE A 87 54.68 -75.15 30.33
N ASP A 88 54.63 -75.43 31.62
CA ASP A 88 53.97 -74.56 32.59
C ASP A 88 54.76 -73.26 32.83
N VAL A 89 56.11 -73.33 32.90
CA VAL A 89 56.99 -72.16 32.90
C VAL A 89 56.79 -71.32 31.64
N ASN A 90 56.65 -71.95 30.46
CA ASN A 90 56.38 -71.24 29.21
C ASN A 90 54.97 -70.63 29.17
N LYS A 91 53.96 -71.28 29.77
CA LYS A 91 52.61 -70.72 29.92
C LYS A 91 52.63 -69.49 30.83
N GLU A 92 53.35 -69.52 31.94
CA GLU A 92 53.50 -68.36 32.81
C GLU A 92 54.27 -67.23 32.13
N PHE A 93 55.34 -67.56 31.40
CA PHE A 93 56.10 -66.58 30.62
C PHE A 93 55.27 -65.92 29.52
N THR A 94 54.47 -66.70 28.78
CA THR A 94 53.56 -66.16 27.76
C THR A 94 52.42 -65.33 28.35
N LYS A 95 51.92 -65.66 29.55
CA LYS A 95 50.98 -64.82 30.30
C LYS A 95 51.62 -63.47 30.67
N LYS A 96 52.83 -63.48 31.24
CA LYS A 96 53.59 -62.25 31.55
C LYS A 96 53.84 -61.40 30.31
N LEU A 97 54.19 -62.01 29.17
CA LEU A 97 54.35 -61.31 27.90
C LEU A 97 53.06 -60.66 27.39
N LYS A 98 51.90 -61.33 27.56
CA LYS A 98 50.59 -60.78 27.19
C LYS A 98 50.19 -59.62 28.10
N GLU A 99 50.41 -59.76 29.40
CA GLU A 99 50.16 -58.70 30.38
C GLU A 99 51.06 -57.48 30.12
N GLU A 100 52.36 -57.69 29.89
CA GLU A 100 53.31 -56.64 29.54
C GLU A 100 52.92 -55.95 28.21
N ARG A 101 52.46 -56.72 27.21
CA ARG A 101 51.98 -56.16 25.94
C ARG A 101 50.74 -55.29 26.12
N LEU A 102 49.76 -55.75 26.92
CA LEU A 102 48.56 -54.97 27.25
C LEU A 102 48.91 -53.68 28.01
N GLU A 103 49.86 -53.75 28.93
CA GLU A 103 50.30 -52.59 29.70
C GLU A 103 51.04 -51.56 28.82
N ARG A 104 51.88 -52.01 27.88
CA ARG A 104 52.51 -51.14 26.89
C ARG A 104 51.47 -50.47 25.99
N GLU A 105 50.47 -51.22 25.52
CA GLU A 105 49.38 -50.66 24.70
C GLU A 105 48.57 -49.61 25.48
N ARG A 106 48.30 -49.86 26.77
CA ARG A 106 47.63 -48.90 27.65
C ARG A 106 48.45 -47.62 27.82
N ARG A 107 49.77 -47.74 28.02
CA ARG A 107 50.68 -46.59 28.12
C ARG A 107 50.77 -45.80 26.81
N ILE A 108 50.67 -46.46 25.66
CA ILE A 108 50.63 -45.78 24.35
C ILE A 108 49.32 -44.99 24.21
N LYS A 109 48.17 -45.63 24.49
CA LYS A 109 46.86 -44.95 24.45
C LYS A 109 46.80 -43.74 25.38
N GLU A 110 47.30 -43.86 26.60
CA GLU A 110 47.32 -42.74 27.55
C GLU A 110 48.20 -41.58 27.08
N ARG A 111 49.30 -41.85 26.36
CA ARG A 111 50.13 -40.79 25.76
C ARG A 111 49.44 -40.14 24.58
N GLU A 112 48.76 -40.93 23.74
CA GLU A 112 47.97 -40.43 22.61
C GLU A 112 46.84 -39.54 23.12
N GLU A 113 46.07 -39.97 24.12
CA GLU A 113 45.01 -39.18 24.76
C GLU A 113 45.54 -37.86 25.35
N LYS A 114 46.71 -37.89 25.99
CA LYS A 114 47.36 -36.67 26.50
C LYS A 114 47.79 -35.73 25.37
N GLN A 115 48.24 -36.25 24.24
CA GLN A 115 48.61 -35.45 23.08
C GLN A 115 47.38 -34.85 22.40
N THR A 116 46.32 -35.64 22.20
CA THR A 116 45.06 -35.16 21.61
C THR A 116 44.43 -34.10 22.48
N LYS A 117 44.46 -34.28 23.81
CA LYS A 117 43.92 -33.28 24.74
C LYS A 117 44.68 -31.96 24.66
N LYS A 118 46.02 -32.00 24.66
CA LYS A 118 46.85 -30.79 24.49
C LYS A 118 46.58 -30.07 23.16
N LEU A 119 46.39 -30.82 22.07
CA LEU A 119 46.06 -30.23 20.77
C LEU A 119 44.68 -29.58 20.77
N LEU A 120 43.69 -30.20 21.43
CA LEU A 120 42.36 -29.62 21.57
C LEU A 120 42.39 -28.33 22.39
N ASP A 121 43.11 -28.33 23.52
CA ASP A 121 43.28 -27.14 24.36
C ASP A 121 43.95 -26.00 23.58
N GLU A 122 44.98 -26.30 22.77
CA GLU A 122 45.67 -25.30 21.92
C GLU A 122 44.76 -24.76 20.80
N ILE A 123 43.89 -25.59 20.23
CA ILE A 123 42.89 -25.15 19.23
C ILE A 123 41.85 -24.23 19.90
N GLU A 124 41.40 -24.58 21.11
CA GLU A 124 40.43 -23.78 21.85
C GLU A 124 41.00 -22.41 22.23
N GLU A 125 42.24 -22.36 22.71
CA GLU A 125 42.93 -21.09 23.01
C GLU A 125 43.09 -20.22 21.76
N LYS A 126 43.53 -20.78 20.63
CA LYS A 126 43.64 -20.03 19.37
C LYS A 126 42.30 -19.52 18.86
N ASN A 127 41.21 -20.25 19.10
CA ASN A 127 39.88 -19.79 18.73
C ASN A 127 39.41 -18.64 19.62
N LYS A 128 39.64 -18.72 20.93
CA LYS A 128 39.35 -17.61 21.88
C LYS A 128 40.13 -16.35 21.52
N GLU A 129 41.42 -16.47 21.22
CA GLU A 129 42.24 -15.32 20.79
C GLU A 129 41.72 -14.68 19.50
N ARG A 130 41.25 -15.49 18.54
CA ARG A 130 40.62 -14.99 17.30
C ARG A 130 39.31 -14.26 17.60
N GLU A 131 38.45 -14.83 18.43
CA GLU A 131 37.17 -14.22 18.81
C GLU A 131 37.39 -12.88 19.53
N ASP A 132 38.32 -12.82 20.48
CA ASP A 132 38.69 -11.59 21.19
C ASP A 132 39.26 -10.54 20.23
N TYR A 133 40.09 -10.96 19.27
CA TYR A 133 40.62 -10.08 18.23
C TYR A 133 39.52 -9.50 17.34
N TYR A 134 38.56 -10.32 16.91
CA TYR A 134 37.41 -9.85 16.12
C TYR A 134 36.53 -8.89 16.92
N LEU A 135 36.28 -9.18 18.20
CA LEU A 135 35.51 -8.33 19.09
C LEU A 135 36.17 -6.96 19.28
N GLN A 136 37.50 -6.93 19.45
CA GLN A 136 38.27 -5.68 19.53
C GLN A 136 38.16 -4.85 18.25
N GLN A 137 38.29 -5.48 17.07
CA GLN A 137 38.11 -4.77 15.80
C GLN A 137 36.70 -4.21 15.64
N GLU A 138 35.68 -4.93 16.08
CA GLU A 138 34.29 -4.47 15.99
C GLU A 138 34.02 -3.27 16.90
N LEU A 139 34.53 -3.32 18.14
CA LEU A 139 34.49 -2.18 19.07
C LEU A 139 35.22 -0.95 18.52
N GLU A 140 36.38 -1.14 17.88
CA GLU A 140 37.14 -0.03 17.26
C GLU A 140 36.37 0.58 16.08
N LYS A 141 35.75 -0.26 15.23
CA LYS A 141 34.88 0.20 14.14
C LYS A 141 33.69 0.99 14.66
N GLN A 142 33.03 0.52 15.72
CA GLN A 142 31.92 1.23 16.34
C GLN A 142 32.34 2.59 16.89
N LYS A 143 33.45 2.66 17.64
CA LYS A 143 34.01 3.93 18.13
C LYS A 143 34.33 4.90 17.00
N ARG A 144 34.91 4.42 15.90
CA ARG A 144 35.22 5.24 14.72
C ARG A 144 33.96 5.77 14.03
N ILE A 145 32.89 4.98 13.98
CA ILE A 145 31.59 5.41 13.45
C ILE A 145 30.98 6.48 14.35
N GLU A 146 31.04 6.32 15.67
CA GLU A 146 30.55 7.31 16.64
C GLU A 146 31.31 8.63 16.53
N GLU A 147 32.64 8.59 16.42
CA GLU A 147 33.48 9.79 16.23
C GLU A 147 33.12 10.52 14.93
N LEU A 148 32.91 9.79 13.83
CA LEU A 148 32.47 10.38 12.55
C LEU A 148 31.08 11.01 12.66
N LYS A 149 30.16 10.41 13.41
CA LYS A 149 28.82 10.97 13.67
C LYS A 149 28.91 12.26 14.48
N GLN A 150 29.67 12.27 15.57
CA GLN A 150 29.88 13.47 16.40
C GLN A 150 30.49 14.61 15.57
N ARG A 151 31.52 14.31 14.77
CA ARG A 151 32.16 15.30 13.88
C ARG A 151 31.23 15.80 12.76
N ALA A 152 30.25 15.00 12.34
CA ALA A 152 29.23 15.43 11.38
C ALA A 152 28.20 16.34 12.03
N GLU A 153 27.79 16.04 13.28
CA GLU A 153 26.88 16.88 14.06
C GLU A 153 27.51 18.24 14.41
N GLU A 154 28.77 18.27 14.80
CA GLU A 154 29.52 19.52 15.02
C GLU A 154 29.57 20.37 13.75
N ARG A 155 29.93 19.77 12.61
CA ARG A 155 29.90 20.47 11.31
C ARG A 155 28.52 21.02 10.97
N LYS A 156 27.45 20.28 11.30
CA LYS A 156 26.09 20.74 11.07
C LYS A 156 25.75 21.94 11.96
N LYS A 157 26.11 21.90 13.24
CA LYS A 157 25.96 23.02 14.19
C LYS A 157 26.76 24.25 13.74
N ASP A 158 27.98 24.07 13.25
CA ASP A 158 28.81 25.16 12.70
C ASP A 158 28.19 25.79 11.45
N ILE A 159 27.60 24.99 10.57
CA ILE A 159 26.89 25.48 9.38
C ILE A 159 25.64 26.27 9.80
N GLU A 160 24.88 25.78 10.77
CA GLU A 160 23.68 26.44 11.29
C GLU A 160 24.02 27.78 11.94
N THR A 161 25.03 27.82 12.81
CA THR A 161 25.48 29.08 13.44
C THR A 161 25.98 30.10 12.42
N ARG A 162 26.74 29.68 11.39
CA ARG A 162 27.15 30.57 10.29
C ARG A 162 25.95 31.11 9.49
N LYS A 163 24.95 30.26 9.23
CA LYS A 163 23.71 30.69 8.57
C LYS A 163 22.95 31.70 9.42
N GLU A 164 22.84 31.48 10.72
CA GLU A 164 22.18 32.41 11.63
C GLU A 164 22.90 33.77 11.71
N ILE A 165 24.24 33.77 11.76
CA ILE A 165 25.04 35.00 11.75
C ILE A 165 24.80 35.75 10.43
N GLY A 166 24.89 35.06 9.28
CA GLY A 166 24.63 35.65 7.98
C GLY A 166 23.20 36.20 7.84
N GLN A 167 22.20 35.53 8.40
CA GLN A 167 20.82 36.02 8.44
C GLN A 167 20.66 37.26 9.32
N LYS A 168 21.30 37.29 10.51
CA LYS A 168 21.27 38.45 11.40
C LYS A 168 21.94 39.67 10.76
N GLU A 169 23.06 39.47 10.07
CA GLU A 169 23.75 40.53 9.32
C GLU A 169 22.91 41.02 8.13
N TYR A 170 22.35 40.08 7.35
CA TYR A 170 21.45 40.41 6.25
C TYR A 170 20.21 41.19 6.73
N GLN A 171 19.60 40.78 7.86
CA GLN A 171 18.46 41.50 8.43
C GLN A 171 18.82 42.93 8.83
N LYS A 172 20.00 43.19 9.40
CA LYS A 172 20.46 44.55 9.72
C LYS A 172 20.60 45.45 8.49
N VAL A 173 21.05 44.89 7.36
CA VAL A 173 21.16 45.62 6.09
C VAL A 173 19.78 45.84 5.47
N VAL A 174 18.89 44.85 5.56
CA VAL A 174 17.51 44.92 5.03
C VAL A 174 16.62 45.84 5.87
N SER A 175 16.83 45.94 7.18
CA SER A 175 16.06 46.86 8.04
C SER A 175 16.32 48.34 7.73
N ASN A 176 17.42 48.65 7.03
CA ASN A 176 17.73 50.00 6.54
C ASN A 176 17.13 50.31 5.16
N LYS A 177 16.17 49.51 4.68
CA LYS A 177 15.42 49.84 3.47
C LYS A 177 14.61 51.13 3.68
N PRO A 178 14.65 52.09 2.75
CA PRO A 178 13.85 53.31 2.85
C PRO A 178 12.35 52.98 2.90
N LEU A 179 11.58 53.80 3.63
CA LEU A 179 10.17 53.54 3.96
C LEU A 179 9.30 53.19 2.74
N PHE A 180 9.54 53.81 1.58
CA PHE A 180 8.79 53.50 0.36
C PHE A 180 9.02 52.06 -0.13
N LYS A 181 10.26 51.54 -0.04
CA LYS A 181 10.56 50.14 -0.35
C LYS A 181 9.92 49.19 0.67
N GLN A 182 9.80 49.61 1.93
CA GLN A 182 9.09 48.81 2.94
C GLN A 182 7.59 48.73 2.65
N MET A 183 6.98 49.82 2.16
CA MET A 183 5.58 49.84 1.75
C MET A 183 5.35 49.00 0.49
N GLU A 184 6.26 49.08 -0.48
CA GLU A 184 6.24 48.26 -1.69
C GLU A 184 6.41 46.77 -1.35
N ASP A 185 7.36 46.42 -0.48
CA ASP A 185 7.56 45.05 0.00
C ASP A 185 6.31 44.53 0.73
N LYS A 186 5.69 45.36 1.59
CA LYS A 186 4.43 45.01 2.28
C LYS A 186 3.27 44.79 1.29
N PHE A 187 3.13 45.66 0.30
CA PHE A 187 2.12 45.51 -0.74
C PHE A 187 2.37 44.24 -1.58
N ASN A 188 3.62 43.99 -1.96
CA ASN A 188 4.02 42.79 -2.68
C ASN A 188 3.73 41.53 -1.86
N GLN A 189 3.98 41.53 -0.56
CA GLN A 189 3.73 40.37 0.31
C GLN A 189 2.25 40.17 0.63
N GLN A 190 1.47 41.24 0.85
CA GLN A 190 0.08 41.13 1.30
C GLN A 190 -0.92 41.02 0.15
N VAL A 191 -0.61 41.62 -1.00
CA VAL A 191 -1.55 41.71 -2.13
C VAL A 191 -1.01 40.94 -3.33
N LEU A 192 0.17 41.31 -3.84
CA LEU A 192 0.67 40.79 -5.11
C LEU A 192 1.01 39.29 -5.04
N MET A 193 1.72 38.85 -4.00
CA MET A 193 2.15 37.46 -3.81
C MET A 193 0.97 36.51 -3.61
N PRO A 194 0.00 36.80 -2.72
CA PRO A 194 -1.19 35.96 -2.57
C PRO A 194 -2.03 35.88 -3.84
N GLU A 195 -2.15 36.97 -4.60
CA GLU A 195 -2.84 36.94 -5.89
C GLU A 195 -2.08 36.12 -6.94
N LEU A 196 -0.76 36.23 -7.00
CA LEU A 196 0.07 35.41 -7.88
C LEU A 196 0.01 33.93 -7.50
N GLU A 197 0.00 33.60 -6.21
CA GLU A 197 -0.17 32.23 -5.72
C GLU A 197 -1.54 31.69 -6.09
N LYS A 198 -2.61 32.48 -5.93
CA LYS A 198 -3.96 32.12 -6.40
C LYS A 198 -3.96 31.86 -7.91
N LYS A 199 -3.37 32.74 -8.71
CA LYS A 199 -3.28 32.57 -10.16
C LYS A 199 -2.45 31.36 -10.55
N LYS A 200 -1.31 31.11 -9.89
CA LYS A 200 -0.48 29.92 -10.11
C LYS A 200 -1.23 28.65 -9.72
N ALA A 201 -1.96 28.66 -8.60
CA ALA A 201 -2.79 27.54 -8.17
C ALA A 201 -3.95 27.28 -9.13
N GLU A 202 -4.63 28.32 -9.63
CA GLU A 202 -5.66 28.20 -10.66
C GLU A 202 -5.08 27.65 -11.98
N LEU A 203 -3.91 28.12 -12.38
CA LEU A 203 -3.25 27.65 -13.59
C LEU A 203 -2.77 26.20 -13.43
N ALA A 204 -2.24 25.82 -12.26
CA ALA A 204 -1.91 24.45 -11.92
C ALA A 204 -3.16 23.54 -11.94
N LYS A 205 -4.28 23.99 -11.36
CA LYS A 205 -5.57 23.28 -11.44
C LYS A 205 -6.03 23.10 -12.88
N LYS A 206 -5.91 24.13 -13.72
CA LYS A 206 -6.21 24.03 -15.16
C LYS A 206 -5.27 23.05 -15.85
N ARG A 207 -3.96 23.13 -15.61
CA ARG A 207 -2.99 22.18 -16.17
C ARG A 207 -3.31 20.74 -15.78
N MET A 208 -3.64 20.48 -14.52
CA MET A 208 -4.05 19.13 -14.09
C MET A 208 -5.35 18.67 -14.75
N LEU A 209 -6.34 19.57 -14.90
CA LEU A 209 -7.61 19.24 -15.55
C LEU A 209 -7.45 18.93 -17.05
N PHE A 210 -6.53 19.63 -17.72
CA PHE A 210 -6.24 19.47 -19.15
C PHE A 210 -5.01 18.59 -19.42
N GLN A 211 -4.43 17.98 -18.40
CA GLN A 211 -3.34 17.03 -18.59
C GLN A 211 -3.95 15.74 -19.16
N PRO A 212 -3.39 15.20 -20.26
CA PRO A 212 -3.80 13.89 -20.74
C PRO A 212 -3.67 12.88 -19.59
N ILE A 213 -4.75 12.14 -19.33
CA ILE A 213 -4.75 11.13 -18.27
C ILE A 213 -3.65 10.13 -18.59
N ASN A 214 -2.73 9.94 -17.66
CA ASN A 214 -1.64 8.99 -17.83
C ASN A 214 -2.23 7.57 -17.89
N PRO A 215 -1.91 6.75 -18.92
CA PRO A 215 -2.42 5.38 -19.00
C PRO A 215 -2.08 4.55 -17.76
N GLN A 216 -0.97 4.84 -17.09
CA GLN A 216 -0.60 4.17 -15.84
C GLN A 216 -1.58 4.45 -14.70
N GLU A 217 -2.09 5.67 -14.57
CA GLU A 217 -3.08 6.04 -13.54
C GLU A 217 -4.41 5.32 -13.79
N ILE A 218 -4.79 5.13 -15.06
CA ILE A 218 -5.97 4.34 -15.44
C ILE A 218 -5.79 2.88 -15.01
N TYR A 219 -4.60 2.33 -15.24
CA TYR A 219 -4.28 0.96 -14.83
C TYR A 219 -4.30 0.80 -13.30
N GLU A 220 -3.68 1.71 -12.55
CA GLU A 220 -3.69 1.71 -11.09
C GLU A 220 -5.10 1.86 -10.51
N HIS A 221 -5.91 2.75 -11.07
CA HIS A 221 -7.31 2.91 -10.67
C HIS A 221 -8.14 1.66 -10.95
N SER A 222 -7.95 1.02 -12.11
CA SER A 222 -8.56 -0.26 -12.45
C SER A 222 -8.15 -1.36 -11.46
N LYS A 223 -6.86 -1.43 -11.13
CA LYS A 223 -6.34 -2.37 -10.12
C LYS A 223 -6.98 -2.14 -8.75
N LYS A 224 -7.06 -0.89 -8.28
CA LYS A 224 -7.70 -0.53 -7.01
C LYS A 224 -9.18 -0.88 -6.98
N ILE A 225 -9.92 -0.64 -8.08
CA ILE A 225 -11.33 -1.05 -8.19
C ILE A 225 -11.46 -2.56 -8.09
N ASN A 226 -10.58 -3.31 -8.77
CA ASN A 226 -10.59 -4.77 -8.73
C ASN A 226 -10.25 -5.30 -7.33
N GLU A 227 -9.31 -4.67 -6.62
CA GLU A 227 -9.00 -4.97 -5.23
C GLU A 227 -10.20 -4.74 -4.31
N ILE A 228 -10.85 -3.58 -4.40
CA ILE A 228 -12.07 -3.28 -3.64
C ILE A 228 -13.18 -4.30 -3.96
N ARG A 229 -13.33 -4.69 -5.22
CA ARG A 229 -14.33 -5.69 -5.63
C ARG A 229 -14.03 -7.06 -5.01
N LYS A 230 -12.78 -7.50 -5.05
CA LYS A 230 -12.31 -8.75 -4.41
C LYS A 230 -12.51 -8.70 -2.90
N GLU A 231 -12.19 -7.59 -2.25
CA GLU A 231 -12.40 -7.40 -0.82
C GLU A 231 -13.88 -7.49 -0.45
N GLN A 232 -14.77 -6.84 -1.21
CA GLN A 232 -16.22 -6.91 -1.01
C GLN A 232 -16.78 -8.32 -1.25
N GLU A 233 -16.21 -9.07 -2.19
CA GLU A 233 -16.60 -10.46 -2.44
C GLU A 233 -16.14 -11.38 -1.31
N GLN A 234 -14.90 -11.24 -0.85
CA GLN A 234 -14.40 -11.96 0.32
C GLN A 234 -15.20 -11.63 1.59
N ARG A 235 -15.57 -10.36 1.78
CA ARG A 235 -16.43 -9.95 2.89
C ARG A 235 -17.79 -10.61 2.81
N ARG A 236 -18.41 -10.64 1.63
CA ARG A 236 -19.69 -11.34 1.41
C ARG A 236 -19.58 -12.84 1.67
N GLN A 237 -18.51 -13.49 1.23
CA GLN A 237 -18.27 -14.91 1.49
C GLN A 237 -18.10 -15.17 2.99
N LYS A 238 -17.30 -14.35 3.69
CA LYS A 238 -17.13 -14.45 5.15
C LYS A 238 -18.45 -14.23 5.89
N GLU A 239 -19.23 -13.22 5.52
CA GLU A 239 -20.55 -12.96 6.10
C GLU A 239 -21.52 -14.12 5.84
N LEU A 240 -21.47 -14.75 4.67
CA LEU A 240 -22.32 -15.91 4.35
C LEU A 240 -21.92 -17.15 5.17
N VAL A 241 -20.61 -17.43 5.27
CA VAL A 241 -20.10 -18.52 6.12
C VAL A 241 -20.44 -18.26 7.58
N GLN A 242 -20.23 -17.04 8.06
CA GLN A 242 -20.58 -16.65 9.43
C GLN A 242 -22.08 -16.82 9.69
N ARG A 243 -22.95 -16.35 8.79
CA ARG A 243 -24.40 -16.57 8.90
C ARG A 243 -24.75 -18.05 8.92
N SER A 244 -24.13 -18.86 8.06
CA SER A 244 -24.39 -20.31 8.06
C SER A 244 -23.96 -20.97 9.37
N LEU A 245 -22.85 -20.52 9.98
CA LEU A 245 -22.40 -20.97 11.30
C LEU A 245 -23.35 -20.50 12.41
N GLU A 246 -23.78 -19.24 12.37
CA GLU A 246 -24.75 -18.68 13.32
C GLU A 246 -26.09 -19.42 13.21
N GLU A 247 -26.57 -19.71 12.01
CA GLU A 247 -27.78 -20.51 11.77
C GLU A 247 -27.63 -21.94 12.30
N GLN A 248 -26.47 -22.60 12.07
CA GLN A 248 -26.19 -23.93 12.62
C GLN A 248 -26.13 -23.90 14.15
N VAL A 249 -25.47 -22.91 14.75
CA VAL A 249 -25.38 -22.76 16.22
C VAL A 249 -26.77 -22.47 16.79
N ASN A 250 -27.55 -21.57 16.18
CA ASN A 250 -28.90 -21.23 16.62
C ASN A 250 -29.87 -22.42 16.46
N PHE A 251 -29.70 -23.24 15.42
CA PHE A 251 -30.50 -24.45 15.22
C PHE A 251 -30.16 -25.55 16.22
N LEU A 252 -28.88 -25.72 16.56
CA LEU A 252 -28.41 -26.73 17.51
C LEU A 252 -28.63 -26.33 18.98
N SER A 253 -28.97 -25.07 19.26
CA SER A 253 -29.00 -24.55 20.63
C SER A 253 -30.02 -23.41 20.84
N PRO A 254 -31.33 -23.71 20.84
CA PRO A 254 -32.29 -22.81 21.47
C PRO A 254 -32.16 -22.81 23.01
N ASN A 255 -31.63 -23.90 23.61
CA ASN A 255 -31.54 -24.09 25.07
C ASN A 255 -30.11 -24.20 25.63
N LEU A 256 -29.06 -24.06 24.80
CA LEU A 256 -27.65 -24.18 25.20
C LEU A 256 -26.97 -22.80 25.25
N GLN A 257 -27.59 -21.83 25.92
CA GLN A 257 -26.88 -20.63 26.35
C GLN A 257 -25.89 -21.04 27.45
N SER A 258 -24.66 -21.39 27.04
CA SER A 258 -23.55 -21.59 27.96
C SER A 258 -23.34 -20.30 28.77
N HIS A 259 -23.02 -20.40 30.06
CA HIS A 259 -22.64 -19.24 30.88
C HIS A 259 -21.56 -18.37 30.22
N PHE A 260 -20.72 -18.96 29.36
CA PHE A 260 -19.76 -18.22 28.56
C PHE A 260 -20.41 -17.28 27.52
N THR A 261 -21.46 -17.73 26.84
CA THR A 261 -22.23 -16.88 25.91
C THR A 261 -22.98 -15.77 26.62
N GLU A 262 -23.49 -16.04 27.83
CA GLU A 262 -24.13 -15.04 28.67
C GLU A 262 -23.11 -13.98 29.13
N ALA A 263 -21.91 -14.41 29.55
CA ALA A 263 -20.82 -13.51 29.92
C ALA A 263 -20.36 -12.62 28.75
N ILE A 264 -20.30 -13.16 27.52
CA ILE A 264 -19.96 -12.38 26.32
C ILE A 264 -21.05 -11.34 26.03
N MET A 265 -22.33 -11.74 26.08
CA MET A 265 -23.44 -10.80 25.87
C MET A 265 -23.48 -9.71 26.94
N GLU A 266 -23.16 -10.04 28.19
CA GLU A 266 -23.09 -9.08 29.28
C GLU A 266 -21.89 -8.12 29.14
N GLU A 267 -20.73 -8.60 28.67
CA GLU A 267 -19.59 -7.75 28.34
C GLU A 267 -19.89 -6.81 27.17
N GLU A 268 -20.58 -7.30 26.13
CA GLU A 268 -21.00 -6.47 24.99
C GLU A 268 -22.02 -5.41 25.43
N ARG A 269 -22.96 -5.77 26.31
CA ARG A 269 -23.93 -4.84 26.90
C ARG A 269 -23.22 -3.78 27.73
N ARG A 270 -22.25 -4.17 28.57
CA ARG A 270 -21.44 -3.25 29.38
C ARG A 270 -20.64 -2.28 28.51
N LYS A 271 -20.02 -2.75 27.43
CA LYS A 271 -19.31 -1.88 26.46
C LYS A 271 -20.25 -0.89 25.79
N ARG A 272 -21.48 -1.29 25.47
CA ARG A 272 -22.49 -0.40 24.90
C ARG A 272 -22.91 0.68 25.91
N GLU A 273 -23.16 0.30 27.17
CA GLU A 273 -23.49 1.24 28.26
C GLU A 273 -22.34 2.23 28.55
N GLU A 274 -21.09 1.76 28.55
CA GLU A 274 -19.90 2.63 28.71
C GLU A 274 -19.78 3.63 27.55
N ALA A 275 -20.00 3.20 26.32
CA ALA A 275 -19.99 4.08 25.15
C ALA A 275 -21.11 5.13 25.19
N GLU A 276 -22.28 4.80 25.74
CA GLU A 276 -23.38 5.74 25.95
C GLU A 276 -23.05 6.77 27.04
N LYS A 277 -22.49 6.33 28.18
CA LYS A 277 -22.02 7.25 29.24
C LYS A 277 -20.99 8.25 28.72
N VAL A 278 -20.04 7.81 27.90
CA VAL A 278 -19.06 8.71 27.28
C VAL A 278 -19.73 9.75 26.38
N LYS A 279 -20.77 9.36 25.62
CA LYS A 279 -21.53 10.32 24.80
C LYS A 279 -22.28 11.33 25.65
N GLU A 280 -22.91 10.89 26.74
CA GLU A 280 -23.60 11.76 27.70
C GLU A 280 -22.63 12.76 28.36
N ASP A 281 -21.45 12.30 28.77
CA ASP A 281 -20.40 13.15 29.35
C ASP A 281 -19.92 14.23 28.37
N VAL A 282 -19.76 13.88 27.08
CA VAL A 282 -19.40 14.83 26.03
C VAL A 282 -20.50 15.89 25.85
N ILE A 283 -21.78 15.49 25.91
CA ILE A 283 -22.91 16.42 25.83
C ILE A 283 -22.95 17.34 27.06
N ASN A 284 -22.76 16.78 28.25
CA ASN A 284 -22.74 17.54 29.51
C ASN A 284 -21.58 18.54 29.56
N ARG A 285 -20.39 18.18 29.06
CA ARG A 285 -19.26 19.12 28.92
C ARG A 285 -19.60 20.27 27.98
N LYS A 286 -20.22 19.99 26.83
CA LYS A 286 -20.65 21.05 25.89
C LYS A 286 -21.67 21.98 26.52
N LEU A 287 -22.65 21.46 27.26
CA LEU A 287 -23.63 22.28 27.98
C LEU A 287 -22.97 23.19 29.02
N LYS A 288 -22.02 22.67 29.82
CA LYS A 288 -21.25 23.48 30.78
C LYS A 288 -20.43 24.58 30.09
N MET A 289 -19.80 24.27 28.96
CA MET A 289 -19.08 25.27 28.17
C MET A 289 -20.00 26.36 27.62
N MET A 290 -21.21 26.00 27.16
CA MET A 290 -22.19 26.98 26.70
C MET A 290 -22.68 27.87 27.84
N GLN A 291 -23.03 27.28 28.99
CA GLN A 291 -23.43 28.04 30.18
C GLN A 291 -22.33 29.02 30.62
N TYR A 292 -21.08 28.58 30.60
CA TYR A 292 -19.95 29.46 30.89
C TYR A 292 -19.80 30.57 29.85
N ALA A 293 -19.94 30.26 28.56
CA ALA A 293 -19.87 31.27 27.49
C ALA A 293 -20.98 32.33 27.63
N ASP A 294 -22.19 31.91 27.99
CA ASP A 294 -23.31 32.83 28.24
C ASP A 294 -23.03 33.70 29.47
N LEU A 295 -22.55 33.12 30.57
CA LEU A 295 -22.15 33.86 31.77
C LEU A 295 -21.03 34.87 31.47
N VAL A 296 -20.01 34.48 30.70
CA VAL A 296 -18.92 35.38 30.28
C VAL A 296 -19.48 36.53 29.43
N LYS A 297 -20.42 36.24 28.53
CA LYS A 297 -21.05 37.26 27.69
C LYS A 297 -21.89 38.25 28.52
N GLU A 298 -22.53 37.79 29.60
CA GLU A 298 -23.28 38.64 30.53
C GLU A 298 -22.36 39.48 31.42
N MET A 299 -21.32 38.87 31.99
CA MET A 299 -20.36 39.52 32.88
C MET A 299 -19.42 40.50 32.16
N PHE A 300 -19.00 40.14 30.95
CA PHE A 300 -18.04 40.87 30.14
C PHE A 300 -18.69 41.32 28.84
N GLN A 301 -19.79 42.07 28.96
CA GLN A 301 -20.32 42.76 27.78
C GLN A 301 -19.24 43.67 27.21
N PRO A 302 -18.90 43.55 25.92
CA PRO A 302 -17.90 44.40 25.31
C PRO A 302 -18.38 45.85 25.40
N SER A 303 -17.72 46.63 26.26
CA SER A 303 -17.94 48.06 26.35
C SER A 303 -17.40 48.68 25.07
N VAL A 304 -18.29 49.28 24.27
CA VAL A 304 -17.86 50.03 23.09
C VAL A 304 -17.28 51.35 23.59
N ASP A 305 -15.99 51.58 23.32
CA ASP A 305 -15.36 52.86 23.63
C ASP A 305 -16.19 54.01 23.03
N LYS A 306 -16.49 55.01 23.87
CA LYS A 306 -17.29 56.18 23.48
C LYS A 306 -16.72 56.89 22.26
N SER A 307 -15.39 56.92 22.13
CA SER A 307 -14.67 57.49 20.98
C SER A 307 -14.94 56.73 19.67
N LYS A 308 -15.09 55.41 19.72
CA LYS A 308 -15.44 54.59 18.55
C LYS A 308 -16.92 54.68 18.21
N GLN A 309 -17.79 54.87 19.20
CA GLN A 309 -19.21 55.15 18.95
C GLN A 309 -19.37 56.44 18.17
N THR A 310 -18.71 57.52 18.60
CA THR A 310 -18.74 58.81 17.89
C THR A 310 -18.11 58.69 16.50
N GLU A 311 -17.00 57.96 16.33
CA GLU A 311 -16.40 57.72 15.00
C GLU A 311 -17.35 56.97 14.05
N LEU A 312 -18.08 55.97 14.57
CA LEU A 312 -19.07 55.20 13.81
C LEU A 312 -20.28 56.05 13.46
N GLU A 313 -20.80 56.85 14.40
CA GLU A 313 -21.89 57.79 14.18
C GLU A 313 -21.52 58.82 13.12
N GLU A 314 -20.33 59.42 13.20
CA GLU A 314 -19.82 60.32 12.17
C GLU A 314 -19.70 59.64 10.80
N ARG A 315 -19.27 58.37 10.74
CA ARG A 315 -19.23 57.62 9.48
C ARG A 315 -20.63 57.37 8.94
N ILE A 316 -21.58 57.01 9.79
CA ILE A 316 -22.98 56.79 9.41
C ILE A 316 -23.59 58.10 8.91
N GLU A 317 -23.33 59.22 9.58
CA GLU A 317 -23.74 60.55 9.13
C GLU A 317 -23.09 60.93 7.81
N LYS A 318 -21.79 60.69 7.62
CA LYS A 318 -21.09 60.91 6.33
C LYS A 318 -21.65 60.04 5.20
N ILE A 319 -22.22 58.87 5.51
CA ILE A 319 -22.89 57.99 4.53
C ILE A 319 -24.33 58.46 4.27
N LYS A 320 -25.06 58.93 5.29
CA LYS A 320 -26.43 59.45 5.17
C LYS A 320 -26.48 60.81 4.45
N THR A 321 -25.52 61.68 4.71
CA THR A 321 -25.44 63.05 4.17
C THR A 321 -24.82 63.13 2.79
N LYS A 322 -24.09 62.11 2.33
CA LYS A 322 -23.72 62.02 0.92
C LYS A 322 -24.99 61.70 0.13
N PRO A 323 -25.53 62.63 -0.68
CA PRO A 323 -26.56 62.25 -1.63
C PRO A 323 -25.97 61.13 -2.48
N ARG A 324 -26.63 59.96 -2.49
CA ARG A 324 -26.35 58.93 -3.47
C ARG A 324 -26.63 59.56 -4.82
N LYS A 325 -25.61 60.19 -5.41
CA LYS A 325 -25.58 60.41 -6.86
C LYS A 325 -25.70 59.01 -7.42
N MET A 326 -26.91 58.66 -7.86
CA MET A 326 -27.13 57.55 -8.77
C MET A 326 -26.38 57.92 -10.03
N VAL A 327 -25.06 57.71 -10.00
CA VAL A 327 -24.28 57.64 -11.20
C VAL A 327 -24.81 56.37 -11.84
N ASN A 328 -25.73 56.55 -12.78
CA ASN A 328 -25.99 55.62 -13.86
C ASN A 328 -24.65 55.40 -14.55
N LYS A 329 -23.80 54.57 -13.94
CA LYS A 329 -22.68 53.96 -14.62
C LYS A 329 -23.32 52.94 -15.53
N THR A 330 -23.74 53.42 -16.70
CA THR A 330 -23.45 52.70 -17.94
C THR A 330 -22.01 52.22 -17.82
N SER A 331 -21.86 50.99 -17.36
CA SER A 331 -20.60 50.27 -17.37
C SER A 331 -20.28 50.04 -18.84
N VAL A 332 -19.67 51.06 -19.42
CA VAL A 332 -18.89 50.95 -20.64
C VAL A 332 -17.76 50.00 -20.29
N LYS A 333 -18.03 48.73 -20.58
CA LYS A 333 -17.19 47.85 -21.38
C LYS A 333 -15.95 48.56 -21.95
N SER A 334 -14.87 48.61 -21.18
CA SER A 334 -13.53 48.92 -21.71
C SER A 334 -12.46 48.17 -20.93
N TRP A 335 -12.26 46.92 -21.30
CA TRP A 335 -10.95 46.25 -21.48
C TRP A 335 -11.14 44.74 -21.59
N SER A 336 -11.78 44.34 -22.69
CA SER A 336 -11.47 43.07 -23.34
C SER A 336 -10.49 43.36 -24.46
N GLY A 337 -9.19 43.21 -24.17
CA GLY A 337 -8.22 42.85 -25.20
C GLY A 337 -8.54 41.41 -25.62
N ARG A 338 -9.32 41.27 -26.68
CA ARG A 338 -9.49 40.01 -27.40
C ARG A 338 -9.85 40.31 -28.84
N GLU A 339 -8.82 40.57 -29.63
CA GLU A 339 -8.85 40.31 -31.07
C GLU A 339 -8.91 38.79 -31.25
N SER A 340 -10.04 38.30 -31.74
CA SER A 340 -10.11 37.35 -32.86
C SER A 340 -11.59 37.17 -33.17
N GLY A 341 -11.97 37.58 -34.37
CA GLY A 341 -13.34 37.63 -34.83
C GLY A 341 -14.04 36.27 -34.83
N ASN A 342 -15.34 36.32 -34.64
CA ASN A 342 -16.26 35.68 -35.58
C ASN A 342 -17.61 36.37 -35.45
N GLU A 343 -18.08 36.91 -36.57
CA GLU A 343 -19.38 37.53 -36.73
C GLU A 343 -20.46 36.45 -36.86
N ASN A 344 -21.70 36.88 -36.55
CA ASN A 344 -22.98 36.18 -36.70
C ASN A 344 -23.34 35.18 -35.58
N GLU A 345 -24.20 35.65 -34.68
CA GLU A 345 -25.58 35.15 -34.61
C GLU A 345 -26.42 36.06 -33.68
N GLU A 346 -27.34 36.80 -34.29
CA GLU A 346 -28.49 37.37 -33.61
C GLU A 346 -29.43 36.24 -33.22
N THR A 347 -29.47 35.90 -31.94
CA THR A 347 -30.65 35.24 -31.35
C THR A 347 -31.06 35.98 -30.10
N GLY A 348 -32.28 36.52 -30.14
CA GLY A 348 -32.95 37.19 -29.04
C GLY A 348 -33.06 36.26 -27.84
N SER A 349 -32.28 36.56 -26.81
CA SER A 349 -32.49 36.06 -25.45
C SER A 349 -33.29 37.13 -24.71
N GLU A 350 -34.61 36.97 -24.69
CA GLU A 350 -35.49 37.73 -23.82
C GLU A 350 -34.99 37.62 -22.38
N GLY A 351 -34.77 38.78 -21.77
CA GLY A 351 -34.14 38.96 -20.49
C GLY A 351 -34.71 38.08 -19.38
N ALA A 352 -33.96 37.03 -19.04
CA ALA A 352 -34.00 36.43 -17.72
C ALA A 352 -33.40 37.44 -16.71
N ILE A 353 -34.21 38.44 -16.33
CA ILE A 353 -33.94 39.34 -15.22
C ILE A 353 -33.81 38.47 -13.97
N SER A 354 -32.57 38.12 -13.63
CA SER A 354 -32.20 37.42 -12.42
C SER A 354 -32.69 38.25 -11.24
N LYS A 355 -33.87 37.89 -10.71
CA LYS A 355 -34.43 38.52 -9.52
C LYS A 355 -33.43 38.29 -8.38
N PRO A 356 -32.88 39.34 -7.74
CA PRO A 356 -31.93 39.18 -6.66
C PRO A 356 -32.58 38.35 -5.55
N LYS A 357 -31.94 37.23 -5.20
CA LYS A 357 -32.38 36.30 -4.17
C LYS A 357 -32.58 37.06 -2.87
N LYS A 358 -33.84 37.30 -2.48
CA LYS A 358 -34.19 37.99 -1.23
C LYS A 358 -33.77 37.10 -0.06
N TRP A 359 -32.65 37.43 0.57
CA TRP A 359 -32.25 36.81 1.83
C TRP A 359 -33.31 37.18 2.87
N LYS A 360 -34.10 36.21 3.33
CA LYS A 360 -35.07 36.42 4.41
C LYS A 360 -34.26 36.86 5.64
N ARG A 361 -34.38 38.13 6.02
CA ARG A 361 -33.83 38.64 7.28
C ARG A 361 -34.51 37.85 8.40
N LYS A 362 -33.74 37.03 9.12
CA LYS A 362 -34.20 36.44 10.36
C LYS A 362 -34.43 37.62 11.32
N PRO A 363 -35.63 37.80 11.91
CA PRO A 363 -35.81 38.80 12.95
C PRO A 363 -34.82 38.47 14.09
N LEU A 364 -33.93 39.42 14.39
CA LEU A 364 -33.25 39.47 15.67
C LEU A 364 -34.33 39.87 16.67
N ASP A 365 -35.05 38.91 17.22
CA ASP A 365 -35.69 39.01 18.52
C ASP A 365 -36.14 37.59 18.90
N LEU A 366 -35.72 37.18 20.09
CA LEU A 366 -35.93 35.90 20.76
C LEU A 366 -35.10 34.68 20.24
N PRO A 367 -34.38 33.98 21.14
CA PRO A 367 -33.87 32.65 20.82
C PRO A 367 -35.07 31.74 20.49
N PRO A 368 -35.03 30.99 19.38
CA PRO A 368 -36.13 30.11 19.02
C PRO A 368 -36.28 29.09 20.16
N GLY A 369 -37.45 29.09 20.81
CA GLY A 369 -37.84 28.01 21.71
C GLY A 369 -37.57 26.68 21.00
N LYS A 370 -36.99 25.71 21.73
CA LYS A 370 -36.61 24.41 21.18
C LYS A 370 -37.76 23.92 20.30
N PRO A 371 -37.55 23.71 18.98
CA PRO A 371 -38.62 23.23 18.13
C PRO A 371 -39.15 21.93 18.74
N PRO A 372 -40.47 21.70 18.76
CA PRO A 372 -41.02 20.48 19.31
C PRO A 372 -40.28 19.30 18.66
N LYS A 373 -39.78 18.38 19.49
CA LYS A 373 -39.08 17.19 19.02
C LYS A 373 -40.04 16.47 18.09
N LYS A 374 -39.82 16.57 16.78
CA LYS A 374 -40.49 15.71 15.82
C LYS A 374 -40.14 14.30 16.23
N GLU A 375 -41.15 13.52 16.56
CA GLU A 375 -40.98 12.08 16.78
C GLU A 375 -40.20 11.54 15.58
N PHE A 376 -39.12 10.82 15.85
CA PHE A 376 -38.29 10.25 14.82
C PHE A 376 -39.11 9.17 14.09
N ILE A 377 -39.80 9.58 13.03
CA ILE A 377 -40.28 8.65 12.02
C ILE A 377 -38.99 8.07 11.42
N LYS A 378 -38.75 6.78 11.67
CA LYS A 378 -37.64 6.05 11.09
C LYS A 378 -37.94 5.88 9.60
N ILE A 379 -37.63 6.92 8.83
CA ILE A 379 -37.74 6.90 7.39
C ILE A 379 -36.60 6.02 6.89
N ASP A 380 -36.94 4.80 6.48
CA ASP A 380 -36.00 3.90 5.82
C ASP A 380 -35.66 4.52 4.46
N TYR A 381 -34.56 5.27 4.43
CA TYR A 381 -34.07 6.00 3.26
C TYR A 381 -33.89 5.10 2.04
N LEU A 382 -33.63 3.80 2.24
CA LEU A 382 -33.51 2.83 1.16
C LEU A 382 -34.87 2.41 0.63
N ALA A 383 -35.88 2.26 1.48
CA ALA A 383 -37.25 2.00 1.07
C ALA A 383 -37.88 3.22 0.36
N GLU A 384 -37.57 4.43 0.83
CA GLU A 384 -37.99 5.68 0.18
C GLU A 384 -37.28 5.85 -1.18
N MET A 385 -35.97 5.60 -1.26
CA MET A 385 -35.23 5.62 -2.54
C MET A 385 -35.66 4.52 -3.52
N ARG A 386 -36.09 3.34 -3.04
CA ARG A 386 -36.70 2.30 -3.88
C ARG A 386 -38.06 2.76 -4.39
N LYS A 387 -38.91 3.34 -3.54
CA LYS A 387 -40.18 3.95 -3.97
C LYS A 387 -39.99 5.16 -4.89
N GLU A 388 -38.93 5.93 -4.75
CA GLU A 388 -38.63 7.06 -5.64
C GLU A 388 -38.07 6.60 -7.00
N LYS A 389 -37.45 5.41 -7.03
CA LYS A 389 -37.05 4.73 -8.27
C LYS A 389 -38.22 4.01 -8.94
N ASP A 390 -39.06 3.33 -8.17
CA ASP A 390 -40.18 2.53 -8.66
C ASP A 390 -41.41 3.42 -8.95
N GLY A 391 -41.56 4.56 -8.27
CA GLY A 391 -42.62 5.54 -8.46
C GLY A 391 -42.28 6.65 -9.46
N LYS A 392 -41.05 6.68 -9.97
CA LYS A 392 -40.75 7.30 -11.26
C LYS A 392 -40.96 6.22 -12.31
N ASP A 393 -42.23 5.96 -12.61
CA ASP A 393 -42.60 5.48 -13.95
C ASP A 393 -41.75 6.27 -14.95
N PRO A 394 -41.11 5.60 -15.94
CA PRO A 394 -40.34 6.29 -16.95
C PRO A 394 -41.22 7.41 -17.47
N LEU A 395 -40.81 8.67 -17.19
CA LEU A 395 -41.53 9.89 -17.59
C LEU A 395 -42.20 9.58 -18.92
N PRO A 396 -43.53 9.69 -19.06
CA PRO A 396 -44.17 9.46 -20.34
C PRO A 396 -43.42 10.38 -21.28
N SER A 397 -42.57 9.78 -22.11
CA SER A 397 -41.83 10.48 -23.13
C SER A 397 -42.98 10.98 -23.96
N ARG A 398 -43.38 12.25 -23.75
CA ARG A 398 -44.37 12.93 -24.58
C ARG A 398 -43.89 12.57 -25.96
N ALA A 399 -44.64 11.71 -26.66
CA ALA A 399 -44.24 11.18 -27.95
C ALA A 399 -44.25 12.39 -28.86
N VAL A 400 -43.14 13.13 -28.84
CA VAL A 400 -42.88 14.22 -29.75
C VAL A 400 -42.84 13.49 -31.06
N ASN A 401 -43.92 13.57 -31.83
CA ASN A 401 -43.97 13.02 -33.18
C ASN A 401 -42.81 13.66 -33.94
N LEU A 402 -41.75 12.89 -34.15
CA LEU A 402 -40.52 13.32 -34.81
C LEU A 402 -40.63 13.22 -36.34
N ASN A 403 -41.83 12.96 -36.86
CA ASN A 403 -42.09 12.96 -38.30
C ASN A 403 -41.83 14.36 -38.86
N TRP A 404 -40.71 14.48 -39.57
CA TRP A 404 -40.27 15.69 -40.27
C TRP A 404 -40.87 15.77 -41.68
N GLU A 405 -41.31 14.63 -42.24
CA GLU A 405 -41.87 14.54 -43.60
C GLU A 405 -43.09 15.45 -43.79
N HIS A 406 -43.97 15.56 -42.78
CA HIS A 406 -45.13 16.45 -42.83
C HIS A 406 -44.76 17.95 -42.95
N GLU A 407 -43.58 18.36 -42.47
CA GLU A 407 -43.15 19.76 -42.58
C GLU A 407 -42.67 20.13 -43.99
N LEU A 408 -42.35 19.13 -44.82
CA LEU A 408 -42.06 19.38 -46.24
C LEU A 408 -43.33 19.72 -47.01
N GLU A 409 -44.44 19.05 -46.68
CA GLU A 409 -45.73 19.14 -47.37
C GLU A 409 -46.53 20.41 -47.00
N ASP A 410 -46.23 21.05 -45.88
CA ASP A 410 -46.98 22.23 -45.39
C ASP A 410 -46.82 23.46 -46.30
N GLU A 411 -47.70 23.70 -47.28
CA GLU A 411 -47.62 24.84 -48.22
C GLU A 411 -47.66 26.24 -47.57
N ASN A 412 -48.13 26.34 -46.33
CA ASN A 412 -48.34 27.61 -45.63
C ASN A 412 -47.07 28.26 -45.06
N LEU A 413 -45.93 27.56 -45.06
CA LEU A 413 -44.68 28.06 -44.48
C LEU A 413 -43.71 28.59 -45.53
N THR A 414 -42.96 29.64 -45.16
CA THR A 414 -41.89 30.15 -46.03
C THR A 414 -40.79 29.09 -46.18
N PRO A 415 -40.10 29.02 -47.33
CA PRO A 415 -39.05 28.02 -47.56
C PRO A 415 -37.94 28.04 -46.48
N GLU A 416 -37.64 29.22 -45.95
CA GLU A 416 -36.63 29.41 -44.92
C GLU A 416 -37.11 28.91 -43.54
N GLU A 417 -38.37 29.17 -43.18
CA GLU A 417 -38.96 28.64 -41.95
C GLU A 417 -39.11 27.11 -42.00
N LYS A 418 -39.46 26.55 -43.16
CA LYS A 418 -39.48 25.09 -43.38
C LYS A 418 -38.10 24.49 -43.14
N ALA A 419 -37.07 25.09 -43.74
CA ALA A 419 -35.69 24.62 -43.59
C ALA A 419 -35.25 24.66 -42.11
N ASN A 420 -35.59 25.71 -41.39
CA ASN A 420 -35.26 25.85 -39.97
C ASN A 420 -35.99 24.82 -39.09
N ARG A 421 -37.27 24.52 -39.35
CA ARG A 421 -38.02 23.50 -38.60
C ARG A 421 -37.50 22.09 -38.83
N ILE A 422 -37.24 21.74 -40.10
CA ILE A 422 -36.68 20.44 -40.47
C ILE A 422 -35.28 20.27 -39.88
N ARG A 423 -34.45 21.33 -39.91
CA ARG A 423 -33.11 21.32 -39.28
C ARG A 423 -33.21 21.07 -37.78
N HIS A 424 -34.11 21.77 -37.10
CA HIS A 424 -34.31 21.61 -35.66
C HIS A 424 -34.81 20.20 -35.30
N LYS A 425 -35.77 19.64 -36.07
CA LYS A 425 -36.23 18.26 -35.89
C LYS A 425 -35.14 17.24 -36.15
N ALA A 426 -34.31 17.44 -37.17
CA ALA A 426 -33.17 16.57 -37.47
C ALA A 426 -32.16 16.55 -36.31
N GLU A 427 -31.83 17.71 -35.74
CA GLU A 427 -30.95 17.83 -34.58
C GLU A 427 -31.55 17.15 -33.33
N LEU A 428 -32.86 17.29 -33.11
CA LEU A 428 -33.55 16.62 -32.00
C LEU A 428 -33.56 15.09 -32.16
N MET A 429 -33.78 14.57 -33.36
CA MET A 429 -33.70 13.13 -33.65
C MET A 429 -32.28 12.59 -33.39
N GLU A 430 -31.25 13.27 -33.88
CA GLU A 430 -29.86 12.85 -33.69
C GLU A 430 -29.48 12.87 -32.20
N LYS A 431 -29.87 13.93 -31.47
CA LYS A 431 -29.59 14.02 -30.03
C LYS A 431 -30.28 12.91 -29.24
N LYS A 432 -31.53 12.57 -29.59
CA LYS A 432 -32.27 11.46 -28.97
C LYS A 432 -31.63 10.12 -29.29
N ALA A 433 -31.22 9.91 -30.54
CA ALA A 433 -30.52 8.70 -30.96
C ALA A 433 -29.22 8.49 -30.18
N ARG A 434 -28.37 9.51 -30.04
CA ARG A 434 -27.11 9.42 -29.25
C ARG A 434 -27.35 9.07 -27.78
N ILE A 435 -28.40 9.63 -27.17
CA ILE A 435 -28.75 9.31 -25.77
C ILE A 435 -29.20 7.85 -25.65
N GLN A 436 -30.01 7.36 -26.60
CA GLN A 436 -30.47 5.98 -26.60
C GLN A 436 -29.34 4.99 -26.92
N GLU A 437 -28.47 5.30 -27.87
CA GLU A 437 -27.26 4.52 -28.19
C GLU A 437 -26.38 4.32 -26.95
N PHE A 438 -26.16 5.39 -26.18
CA PHE A 438 -25.42 5.32 -24.92
C PHE A 438 -26.10 4.41 -23.87
N ASN A 439 -27.43 4.36 -23.86
CA ASN A 439 -28.18 3.50 -22.95
C ASN A 439 -28.19 2.04 -23.41
N ILE A 440 -28.23 1.78 -24.72
CA ILE A 440 -28.14 0.44 -25.30
C ILE A 440 -26.79 -0.20 -24.99
N GLY A 441 -25.69 0.57 -24.97
CA GLY A 441 -24.38 0.06 -24.57
C GLY A 441 -24.33 -0.53 -23.15
N LYS A 442 -25.36 -0.28 -22.32
CA LYS A 442 -25.53 -0.85 -20.98
C LYS A 442 -26.51 -2.03 -20.92
N MET A 443 -27.28 -2.26 -21.97
CA MET A 443 -28.24 -3.36 -22.09
C MET A 443 -27.58 -4.56 -22.78
N ASN A 444 -28.06 -5.78 -22.50
CA ASN A 444 -27.58 -6.97 -23.20
C ASN A 444 -28.14 -6.98 -24.62
N ILE A 445 -27.28 -6.81 -25.62
CA ILE A 445 -27.61 -6.75 -27.06
C ILE A 445 -28.28 -8.05 -27.53
N GLN A 446 -28.05 -9.18 -26.84
CA GLN A 446 -28.65 -10.47 -27.19
C GLN A 446 -30.12 -10.61 -26.76
N ASN A 447 -30.64 -9.70 -25.93
CA ASN A 447 -32.05 -9.73 -25.55
C ASN A 447 -32.90 -9.08 -26.65
N HIS A 448 -34.11 -9.62 -26.88
CA HIS A 448 -35.07 -9.08 -27.87
C HIS A 448 -35.33 -7.58 -27.69
N GLN A 449 -35.45 -7.11 -26.45
CA GLN A 449 -35.58 -5.68 -26.12
C GLN A 449 -34.37 -4.84 -26.52
N GLY A 450 -33.16 -5.42 -26.47
CA GLY A 450 -31.94 -4.76 -26.93
C GLY A 450 -31.94 -4.62 -28.45
N ILE A 451 -32.41 -5.63 -29.17
CA ILE A 451 -32.51 -5.62 -30.63
C ILE A 451 -33.55 -4.57 -31.09
N GLU A 452 -34.75 -4.54 -30.52
CA GLU A 452 -35.76 -3.52 -30.83
C GLU A 452 -35.27 -2.10 -30.53
N ALA A 453 -34.56 -1.91 -29.41
CA ALA A 453 -33.98 -0.61 -29.08
C ALA A 453 -32.89 -0.20 -30.09
N THR A 454 -32.05 -1.13 -30.56
CA THR A 454 -31.06 -0.84 -31.60
C THR A 454 -31.70 -0.47 -32.93
N GLU A 455 -32.78 -1.15 -33.31
CA GLU A 455 -33.54 -0.86 -34.53
C GLU A 455 -34.15 0.55 -34.46
N GLN A 456 -34.79 0.90 -33.33
CA GLN A 456 -35.34 2.23 -33.11
C GLN A 456 -34.28 3.35 -33.18
N VAL A 457 -33.08 3.10 -32.63
CA VAL A 457 -31.97 4.07 -32.72
C VAL A 457 -31.51 4.22 -34.16
N ASN A 458 -31.37 3.13 -34.91
CA ASN A 458 -31.02 3.16 -36.32
C ASN A 458 -32.06 3.94 -37.14
N ASP A 459 -33.35 3.74 -36.89
CA ASP A 459 -34.43 4.47 -37.57
C ASP A 459 -34.37 5.97 -37.30
N MET A 460 -34.09 6.39 -36.07
CA MET A 460 -33.92 7.81 -35.75
C MET A 460 -32.68 8.42 -36.41
N ILE A 461 -31.57 7.67 -36.49
CA ILE A 461 -30.36 8.11 -37.17
C ILE A 461 -30.64 8.27 -38.67
N ILE A 462 -31.21 7.24 -39.30
CA ILE A 462 -31.59 7.25 -40.72
C ILE A 462 -32.57 8.39 -41.00
N GLY A 463 -33.57 8.59 -40.13
CA GLY A 463 -34.52 9.70 -40.21
C GLY A 463 -33.83 11.07 -40.16
N SER A 464 -32.86 11.25 -39.26
CA SER A 464 -32.09 12.50 -39.15
C SER A 464 -31.22 12.76 -40.39
N ILE A 465 -30.64 11.71 -40.99
CA ILE A 465 -29.84 11.80 -42.22
C ILE A 465 -30.74 12.16 -43.40
N LYS A 466 -31.88 11.47 -43.56
CA LYS A 466 -32.86 11.77 -44.62
C LYS A 466 -33.34 13.22 -44.54
N ALA A 467 -33.67 13.70 -43.34
CA ALA A 467 -34.08 15.09 -43.14
C ALA A 467 -32.98 16.09 -43.55
N LYS A 468 -31.72 15.83 -43.18
CA LYS A 468 -30.57 16.68 -43.58
C LYS A 468 -30.31 16.63 -45.09
N LEU A 469 -30.47 15.47 -45.73
CA LEU A 469 -30.34 15.35 -47.18
C LEU A 469 -31.46 16.10 -47.92
N ALA A 470 -32.70 16.03 -47.42
CA ALA A 470 -33.82 16.79 -47.98
C ALA A 470 -33.56 18.31 -47.90
N LEU A 471 -32.99 18.80 -46.80
CA LEU A 471 -32.55 20.20 -46.69
C LEU A 471 -31.50 20.56 -47.74
N LEU A 472 -30.49 19.69 -47.94
CA LEU A 472 -29.46 19.93 -48.95
C LEU A 472 -30.03 19.93 -50.37
N GLN A 473 -31.00 19.07 -50.67
CA GLN A 473 -31.70 19.06 -51.96
C GLN A 473 -32.49 20.34 -52.20
N GLN A 474 -33.14 20.91 -51.18
CA GLN A 474 -33.83 22.20 -51.32
C GLN A 474 -32.88 23.37 -51.54
N VAL A 475 -31.68 23.31 -50.98
CA VAL A 475 -30.64 24.35 -51.17
C VAL A 475 -29.97 24.24 -52.54
N THR A 476 -29.77 23.02 -53.04
CA THR A 476 -29.07 22.75 -54.31
C THR A 476 -29.99 22.68 -55.54
N GLY A 477 -31.29 22.48 -55.34
CA GLY A 477 -32.31 22.42 -56.40
C GLY A 477 -32.88 23.78 -56.82
N LYS A 478 -32.31 24.89 -56.33
CA LYS A 478 -32.46 26.24 -56.89
C LYS A 478 -31.24 26.55 -57.74
#